data_AF-A0A3U0D5P0-F1
#
_entry.id   AF-A0A3U0D5P0-F1
#
_cell.length_a   1.000
_cell.length_b   1.000
_cell.length_c   1.000
_cell.angle_alpha   90.00
_cell.angle_beta   90.00
_cell.angle_gamma   90.00
#
_symmetry.space_group_name_H-M   'P 1'
#
loop_
_entity.id
_entity.type
_entity.pdbx_description
1 polymer ?
#
loop_
_entity_poly.entity_id
_entity_poly.type
_entity_poly.pdbx_seq_one_letter_code
_entity_poly.pdbx_strand_id
1 'polypeptide(L)'
;MIEKKTCCKNAVILMPEPVAEPALNGLRLNLRIVSIVMFNFASYLTIGLPLAVLPGYVHDAMGFSAFWAGLIISLQYFATLLSRPHAGRYADVLGPKKIVVFGLCGCFLSGLGYLLADIASAWPMISLLLLGLGRVILGIGQSFAGTGSTLWGVGVVGSLHIGRVISWNGIVTYGAMAMGAPLGVLCYAWGGLQGLALTVMGVALLAILLALPRPSVKANKGKPLPFRAVLGRVWLYGMALALASAGFGVIATFITLFYDAKGWDGAAFALTLFSVAFVGTRLLFPNGINRLGGLNVAMICFGVEIIGLLLVGTAAMPWMAKIGVLLTGMGFSLVFPALGVVAVKAVPPQNQGAALATYTVFMDMSLGVTGPLAGLVMTWAGVPVIYLAAAGLVAMALLLTWRLKKRPPSALPEAAPSS
;
A
#
# COMPACT_ATOMS: atom_id res chain seq x y z
N MET A 1 2.61 -85.74 18.22
CA MET A 1 1.93 -84.61 18.90
C MET A 1 2.39 -83.33 18.21
N ILE A 2 1.49 -82.76 17.43
CA ILE A 2 1.67 -81.59 16.55
C ILE A 2 1.37 -80.35 17.39
N GLU A 3 2.18 -79.29 17.32
CA GLU A 3 1.74 -77.88 17.38
C GLU A 3 2.96 -76.96 17.14
N LYS A 4 3.09 -76.38 15.94
CA LYS A 4 2.49 -75.12 15.43
C LYS A 4 3.45 -73.93 15.59
N LYS A 5 4.12 -73.65 14.47
CA LYS A 5 4.66 -72.32 14.10
C LYS A 5 3.55 -71.28 14.24
N THR A 6 3.76 -70.26 15.09
CA THR A 6 2.92 -69.06 15.07
C THR A 6 3.75 -67.88 14.58
N CYS A 7 3.39 -67.48 13.37
CA CYS A 7 3.82 -66.33 12.62
C CYS A 7 3.53 -65.04 13.41
N CYS A 8 4.56 -64.27 13.80
CA CYS A 8 4.39 -62.88 14.22
C CYS A 8 4.06 -62.03 12.99
N LYS A 9 2.77 -61.95 12.66
CA LYS A 9 2.22 -60.99 11.71
C LYS A 9 2.24 -59.58 12.32
N ASN A 10 2.88 -58.67 11.60
CA ASN A 10 2.65 -57.23 11.53
C ASN A 10 1.54 -56.65 12.43
N ALA A 11 1.93 -55.97 13.50
CA ALA A 11 1.11 -54.94 14.13
C ALA A 11 1.61 -53.57 13.65
N VAL A 12 1.18 -53.19 12.44
CA VAL A 12 1.25 -51.79 12.01
C VAL A 12 0.23 -51.04 12.86
N ILE A 13 0.70 -50.26 13.82
CA ILE A 13 -0.13 -49.31 14.55
C ILE A 13 -0.58 -48.27 13.51
N LEU A 14 -1.80 -48.44 12.98
CA LEU A 14 -2.45 -47.39 12.20
C LEU A 14 -2.61 -46.19 13.13
N MET A 15 -1.76 -45.19 12.94
CA MET A 15 -2.06 -43.84 13.42
C MET A 15 -3.41 -43.46 12.82
N PRO A 16 -4.39 -42.97 13.61
CA PRO A 16 -5.61 -42.44 13.03
C PRO A 16 -5.21 -41.35 12.04
N GLU A 17 -5.69 -41.47 10.80
CA GLU A 17 -5.52 -40.45 9.79
C GLU A 17 -5.87 -39.08 10.40
N PRO A 18 -5.06 -38.03 10.14
CA PRO A 18 -5.46 -36.69 10.52
C PRO A 18 -6.78 -36.42 9.83
N VAL A 19 -7.86 -36.28 10.62
CA VAL A 19 -9.20 -35.97 10.15
C VAL A 19 -9.06 -34.83 9.15
N ALA A 20 -9.30 -35.13 7.87
CA ALA A 20 -9.21 -34.15 6.81
C ALA A 20 -10.17 -33.00 7.15
N GLU A 21 -9.62 -31.83 7.47
CA GLU A 21 -10.41 -30.62 7.66
C GLU A 21 -11.32 -30.48 6.43
N PRO A 22 -12.65 -30.33 6.61
CA PRO A 22 -13.56 -30.27 5.48
C PRO A 22 -13.12 -29.11 4.59
N ALA A 23 -12.82 -29.43 3.33
CA ALA A 23 -12.35 -28.46 2.34
C ALA A 23 -13.19 -27.20 2.44
N LEU A 24 -12.59 -26.12 2.96
CA LEU A 24 -13.28 -24.86 3.19
C LEU A 24 -13.90 -24.40 1.87
N ASN A 25 -15.24 -24.38 1.79
CA ASN A 25 -15.97 -23.77 0.66
C ASN A 25 -15.32 -22.42 0.36
N GLY A 26 -14.94 -22.18 -0.90
CA GLY A 26 -14.13 -21.02 -1.30
C GLY A 26 -14.70 -19.67 -0.83
N LEU A 27 -16.02 -19.59 -0.63
CA LEU A 27 -16.71 -18.44 -0.05
C LEU A 27 -16.39 -18.25 1.46
N ARG A 28 -16.45 -19.32 2.27
CA ARG A 28 -16.10 -19.27 3.70
C ARG A 28 -14.63 -18.92 3.90
N LEU A 29 -13.76 -19.41 3.03
CA LEU A 29 -12.34 -19.05 3.01
C LEU A 29 -12.15 -17.56 2.74
N ASN A 30 -12.78 -17.03 1.68
CA ASN A 30 -12.77 -15.60 1.37
C ASN A 30 -13.24 -14.76 2.55
N LEU A 31 -14.37 -15.11 3.18
CA LEU A 31 -14.92 -14.39 4.32
C LEU A 31 -13.95 -14.35 5.51
N ARG A 32 -13.27 -15.47 5.81
CA ARG A 32 -12.23 -15.50 6.85
C ARG A 32 -11.06 -14.57 6.53
N ILE A 33 -10.59 -14.57 5.29
CA ILE A 33 -9.50 -13.68 4.84
C ILE A 33 -9.95 -12.22 4.97
N VAL A 34 -11.09 -11.86 4.37
CA VAL A 34 -11.67 -10.51 4.40
C VAL A 34 -11.81 -10.03 5.83
N SER A 35 -12.34 -10.85 6.72
CA SER A 35 -12.51 -10.51 8.14
C SER A 35 -11.22 -10.08 8.85
N ILE A 36 -10.04 -10.53 8.40
CA ILE A 36 -8.74 -10.16 8.98
C ILE A 36 -8.12 -9.00 8.22
N VAL A 37 -8.18 -9.01 6.89
CA VAL A 37 -7.65 -7.90 6.10
C VAL A 37 -8.44 -6.61 6.29
N MET A 38 -9.68 -6.65 6.81
CA MET A 38 -10.41 -5.44 7.23
C MET A 38 -9.68 -4.60 8.29
N PHE A 39 -8.75 -5.16 9.07
CA PHE A 39 -7.90 -4.33 9.95
C PHE A 39 -6.87 -3.53 9.14
N ASN A 40 -6.35 -4.12 8.07
CA ASN A 40 -5.53 -3.41 7.11
C ASN A 40 -6.33 -2.34 6.35
N PHE A 41 -7.61 -2.62 6.05
CA PHE A 41 -8.53 -1.63 5.50
C PHE A 41 -8.60 -0.40 6.39
N ALA A 42 -8.90 -0.60 7.69
CA ALA A 42 -9.00 0.49 8.65
C ALA A 42 -7.70 1.30 8.72
N SER A 43 -6.54 0.63 8.80
CA SER A 43 -5.24 1.30 8.82
C SER A 43 -4.99 2.13 7.55
N TYR A 44 -5.23 1.60 6.35
CA TYR A 44 -5.06 2.37 5.11
C TYR A 44 -6.13 3.46 4.91
N LEU A 45 -7.32 3.30 5.50
CA LEU A 45 -8.34 4.35 5.50
C LEU A 45 -7.84 5.56 6.30
N THR A 46 -7.19 5.33 7.44
CA THR A 46 -6.55 6.41 8.23
C THR A 46 -5.39 7.10 7.51
N ILE A 47 -4.84 6.51 6.45
CA ILE A 47 -3.88 7.16 5.55
C ILE A 47 -4.59 8.00 4.50
N GLY A 48 -5.63 7.44 3.88
CA GLY A 48 -6.37 8.12 2.81
C GLY A 48 -7.11 9.37 3.30
N LEU A 49 -7.68 9.33 4.51
CA LEU A 49 -8.40 10.45 5.12
C LEU A 49 -7.59 11.76 5.12
N PRO A 50 -6.39 11.83 5.72
CA PRO A 50 -5.60 13.06 5.75
C PRO A 50 -4.90 13.40 4.42
N LEU A 51 -4.79 12.45 3.49
CA LEU A 51 -3.96 12.59 2.29
C LEU A 51 -4.39 13.78 1.41
N ALA A 52 -5.70 13.98 1.27
CA ALA A 52 -6.28 15.05 0.46
C ALA A 52 -6.39 16.40 1.18
N VAL A 53 -6.31 16.39 2.52
CA VAL A 53 -6.66 17.55 3.36
C VAL A 53 -5.40 18.26 3.88
N LEU A 54 -4.44 17.49 4.41
CA LEU A 54 -3.27 18.06 5.08
C LEU A 54 -2.41 18.97 4.19
N PRO A 55 -2.21 18.70 2.88
CA PRO A 55 -1.40 19.60 2.07
C PRO A 55 -1.98 21.01 1.97
N GLY A 56 -3.29 21.13 1.73
CA GLY A 56 -3.99 22.41 1.71
C GLY A 56 -4.05 23.06 3.09
N TYR A 57 -4.27 22.28 4.15
CA TYR A 57 -4.21 22.83 5.52
C TYR A 57 -2.83 23.42 5.85
N VAL A 58 -1.75 22.72 5.50
CA VAL A 58 -0.38 23.20 5.75
C VAL A 58 -0.04 24.42 4.90
N HIS A 59 -0.48 24.45 3.65
CA HIS A 59 -0.19 25.55 2.74
C HIS A 59 -1.06 26.78 3.00
N ASP A 60 -2.38 26.61 2.98
CA ASP A 60 -3.35 27.69 2.91
C ASP A 60 -3.73 28.19 4.32
N ALA A 61 -3.98 27.27 5.26
CA ALA A 61 -4.42 27.64 6.60
C ALA A 61 -3.26 28.02 7.53
N MET A 62 -2.12 27.33 7.44
CA MET A 62 -0.93 27.62 8.26
C MET A 62 0.09 28.55 7.58
N GLY A 63 -0.05 28.81 6.28
CA GLY A 63 0.83 29.71 5.53
C GLY A 63 2.23 29.15 5.23
N PHE A 64 2.45 27.84 5.33
CA PHE A 64 3.75 27.23 5.01
C PHE A 64 3.91 26.99 3.50
N SER A 65 5.15 26.95 3.02
CA SER A 65 5.44 26.63 1.61
C SER A 65 5.00 25.21 1.21
N ALA A 66 4.76 24.97 -0.09
CA ALA A 66 4.46 23.65 -0.65
C ALA A 66 5.48 22.55 -0.28
N PHE A 67 6.74 22.92 -0.03
CA PHE A 67 7.75 22.01 0.52
C PHE A 67 7.31 21.36 1.84
N TRP A 68 6.79 22.14 2.80
CA TRP A 68 6.36 21.64 4.10
C TRP A 68 5.10 20.77 3.98
N ALA A 69 4.17 21.15 3.11
CA ALA A 69 3.00 20.32 2.79
C ALA A 69 3.43 18.94 2.24
N GLY A 70 4.37 18.92 1.29
CA GLY A 70 4.95 17.69 0.76
C GLY A 70 5.72 16.87 1.81
N LEU A 71 6.47 17.55 2.69
CA LEU A 71 7.24 16.93 3.76
C LEU A 71 6.33 16.22 4.78
N ILE A 72 5.25 16.86 5.23
CA ILE A 72 4.28 16.27 6.15
C ILE A 72 3.67 14.99 5.57
N ILE A 73 3.31 14.98 4.28
CA ILE A 73 2.82 13.75 3.64
C ILE A 73 3.91 12.68 3.60
N SER A 74 5.14 13.06 3.32
CA SER A 74 6.26 12.15 3.13
C SER A 74 6.84 11.54 4.40
N LEU A 75 6.77 12.27 5.53
CA LEU A 75 7.21 11.77 6.84
C LEU A 75 6.57 10.42 7.19
N GLN A 76 5.30 10.23 6.83
CA GLN A 76 4.62 8.95 7.01
C GLN A 76 5.34 7.83 6.23
N TYR A 77 5.60 8.02 4.94
CA TYR A 77 6.20 6.98 4.11
C TYR A 77 7.65 6.68 4.50
N PHE A 78 8.42 7.68 4.92
CA PHE A 78 9.74 7.46 5.52
C PHE A 78 9.67 6.62 6.79
N ALA A 79 8.73 6.95 7.70
CA ALA A 79 8.54 6.19 8.92
C ALA A 79 8.08 4.75 8.64
N THR A 80 7.21 4.54 7.65
CA THR A 80 6.81 3.20 7.19
C THR A 80 8.02 2.42 6.66
N LEU A 81 8.82 3.03 5.79
CA LEU A 81 10.01 2.42 5.20
C LEU A 81 10.99 1.91 6.26
N LEU A 82 11.30 2.75 7.25
CA LEU A 82 12.22 2.42 8.34
C LEU A 82 11.66 1.37 9.29
N SER A 83 10.35 1.36 9.53
CA SER A 83 9.71 0.47 10.51
C SER A 83 9.35 -0.93 9.98
N ARG A 84 9.22 -1.11 8.65
CA ARG A 84 8.83 -2.38 7.99
C ARG A 84 9.67 -3.60 8.40
N PRO A 85 11.01 -3.54 8.45
CA PRO A 85 11.82 -4.69 8.89
C PRO A 85 11.54 -5.08 10.34
N HIS A 86 11.28 -4.08 11.19
CA HIS A 86 10.96 -4.30 12.60
C HIS A 86 9.57 -4.93 12.76
N ALA A 87 8.57 -4.45 12.02
CA ALA A 87 7.21 -5.01 12.03
C ALA A 87 7.20 -6.51 11.72
N GLY A 88 7.97 -6.94 10.70
CA GLY A 88 8.12 -8.36 10.36
C GLY A 88 8.75 -9.18 11.48
N ARG A 89 9.91 -8.73 12.00
CA ARG A 89 10.62 -9.43 13.08
C ARG A 89 9.76 -9.54 14.35
N TYR A 90 9.09 -8.47 14.74
CA TYR A 90 8.21 -8.53 15.90
C TYR A 90 7.04 -9.48 15.65
N ALA A 91 6.53 -9.61 14.40
CA ALA A 91 5.38 -10.47 14.11
C ALA A 91 5.72 -11.94 14.30
N ASP A 92 6.96 -12.29 13.99
CA ASP A 92 7.48 -13.63 14.19
C ASP A 92 7.68 -13.97 15.69
N VAL A 93 7.92 -12.96 16.54
CA VAL A 93 8.19 -13.15 17.98
C VAL A 93 6.94 -13.02 18.84
N LEU A 94 6.16 -11.94 18.65
CA LEU A 94 5.02 -11.57 19.48
C LEU A 94 3.69 -12.12 18.95
N GLY A 95 3.68 -12.53 17.68
CA GLY A 95 2.49 -13.00 16.98
C GLY A 95 1.76 -11.89 16.20
N PRO A 96 1.08 -12.22 15.08
CA PRO A 96 0.48 -11.24 14.19
C PRO A 96 -0.58 -10.35 14.85
N LYS A 97 -1.43 -10.90 15.73
CA LYS A 97 -2.52 -10.17 16.40
C LYS A 97 -2.03 -8.96 17.19
N LYS A 98 -0.99 -9.15 18.03
CA LYS A 98 -0.47 -8.09 18.92
C LYS A 98 0.06 -6.90 18.12
N ILE A 99 0.63 -7.18 16.96
CA ILE A 99 1.22 -6.17 16.08
C ILE A 99 0.18 -5.42 15.29
N VAL A 100 -0.89 -6.09 14.88
CA VAL A 100 -2.05 -5.39 14.31
C VAL A 100 -2.61 -4.41 15.33
N VAL A 101 -2.84 -4.85 16.57
CA VAL A 101 -3.35 -3.97 17.63
C VAL A 101 -2.39 -2.81 17.90
N PHE A 102 -1.08 -3.06 18.02
CA PHE A 102 -0.08 -2.00 18.17
C PHE A 102 -0.12 -0.98 17.02
N GLY A 103 -0.21 -1.48 15.78
CA GLY A 103 -0.31 -0.63 14.60
C GLY A 103 -1.56 0.25 14.59
N LEU A 104 -2.71 -0.32 14.98
CA LEU A 104 -3.97 0.41 15.10
C LEU A 104 -3.94 1.43 16.25
N CYS A 105 -3.26 1.14 17.37
CA CYS A 105 -2.99 2.14 18.41
C CYS A 105 -2.16 3.31 17.86
N GLY A 106 -1.18 3.03 16.98
CA GLY A 106 -0.46 4.07 16.24
C GLY A 106 -1.39 4.94 15.38
N CYS A 107 -2.32 4.33 14.64
CA CYS A 107 -3.33 5.07 13.88
C CYS A 107 -4.19 5.98 14.78
N PHE A 108 -4.60 5.50 15.96
CA PHE A 108 -5.35 6.31 16.93
C PHE A 108 -4.52 7.49 17.46
N LEU A 109 -3.27 7.24 17.84
CA LEU A 109 -2.35 8.28 18.31
C LEU A 109 -2.03 9.32 17.24
N SER A 110 -1.97 8.94 15.96
CA SER A 110 -1.87 9.89 14.86
C SER A 110 -3.07 10.83 14.80
N GLY A 111 -4.29 10.30 14.97
CA GLY A 111 -5.50 11.12 15.04
C GLY A 111 -5.47 12.08 16.24
N LEU A 112 -4.99 11.62 17.39
CA LEU A 112 -4.76 12.49 18.54
C LEU A 112 -3.73 13.60 18.23
N GLY A 113 -2.66 13.28 17.50
CA GLY A 113 -1.69 14.27 17.03
C GLY A 113 -2.32 15.36 16.16
N TYR A 114 -3.26 14.99 15.28
CA TYR A 114 -4.02 15.96 14.47
C TYR A 114 -4.97 16.81 15.31
N LEU A 115 -5.62 16.22 16.31
CA LEU A 115 -6.48 16.96 17.24
C LEU A 115 -5.68 17.97 18.07
N LEU A 116 -4.51 17.57 18.57
CA LEU A 116 -3.61 18.46 19.30
C LEU A 116 -3.05 19.58 18.39
N ALA A 117 -2.79 19.28 17.12
CA ALA A 117 -2.35 20.28 16.15
C ALA A 117 -3.43 21.34 15.89
N ASP A 118 -4.71 20.95 15.87
CA ASP A 118 -5.84 21.86 15.74
C ASP A 118 -5.98 22.78 16.97
N ILE A 119 -5.87 22.22 18.17
CA ILE A 119 -5.87 22.98 19.43
C ILE A 119 -4.69 23.96 19.48
N ALA A 120 -3.53 23.54 18.97
CA ALA A 120 -2.33 24.37 18.88
C ALA A 120 -2.27 25.26 17.62
N SER A 121 -3.38 25.44 16.90
CA SER A 121 -3.45 26.23 15.65
C SER A 121 -2.96 27.67 15.79
N ALA A 122 -3.06 28.26 16.99
CA ALA A 122 -2.51 29.59 17.27
C ALA A 122 -0.98 29.67 17.16
N TRP A 123 -0.27 28.53 17.20
CA TRP A 123 1.19 28.44 17.19
C TRP A 123 1.63 27.56 15.99
N PRO A 124 1.76 28.13 14.77
CA PRO A 124 1.89 27.35 13.53
C PRO A 124 3.03 26.33 13.53
N MET A 125 4.18 26.65 14.12
CA MET A 125 5.32 25.73 14.21
C MET A 125 5.03 24.53 15.12
N ILE A 126 4.34 24.72 16.24
CA ILE A 126 3.96 23.62 17.14
C ILE A 126 2.91 22.74 16.46
N SER A 127 1.91 23.35 15.81
CA SER A 127 0.91 22.62 15.04
C SER A 127 1.55 21.76 13.95
N LEU A 128 2.50 22.31 13.18
CA LEU A 128 3.24 21.58 12.15
C LEU A 128 4.06 20.42 12.73
N LEU A 129 4.73 20.61 13.87
CA LEU A 129 5.47 19.54 14.55
C LEU A 129 4.55 18.43 15.04
N LEU A 130 3.39 18.77 15.61
CA LEU A 130 2.39 17.80 16.07
C LEU A 130 1.79 17.01 14.90
N LEU A 131 1.50 17.67 13.77
CA LEU A 131 1.13 17.00 12.52
C LEU A 131 2.23 16.06 12.08
N GLY A 132 3.48 16.53 12.01
CA GLY A 132 4.63 15.73 11.60
C GLY A 132 4.84 14.49 12.47
N LEU A 133 4.76 14.64 13.80
CA LEU A 133 4.81 13.53 14.75
C LEU A 133 3.65 12.56 14.54
N GLY A 134 2.42 13.07 14.35
CA GLY A 134 1.26 12.26 14.00
C GLY A 134 1.49 11.43 12.74
N ARG A 135 2.08 12.02 11.69
CA ARG A 135 2.42 11.34 10.43
C ARG A 135 3.48 10.25 10.62
N VAL A 136 4.51 10.52 11.40
CA VAL A 136 5.55 9.52 11.73
C VAL A 136 4.93 8.34 12.50
N ILE A 137 4.11 8.62 13.51
CA ILE A 137 3.41 7.59 14.29
C ILE A 137 2.47 6.78 13.38
N LEU A 138 1.76 7.44 12.46
CA LEU A 138 0.90 6.77 11.49
C LEU A 138 1.69 5.83 10.56
N GLY A 139 2.87 6.25 10.10
CA GLY A 139 3.72 5.43 9.24
C GLY A 139 4.24 4.18 9.95
N ILE A 140 4.68 4.33 11.20
CA ILE A 140 5.02 3.20 12.07
C ILE A 140 3.78 2.31 12.26
N GLY A 141 2.63 2.91 12.60
CA GLY A 141 1.38 2.20 12.82
C GLY A 141 0.94 1.38 11.59
N GLN A 142 0.98 1.97 10.40
CA GLN A 142 0.67 1.31 9.14
C GLN A 142 1.59 0.12 8.89
N SER A 143 2.89 0.30 9.06
CA SER A 143 3.87 -0.76 8.82
C SER A 143 3.57 -2.01 9.65
N PHE A 144 3.26 -1.81 10.94
CA PHE A 144 2.89 -2.87 11.87
C PHE A 144 1.51 -3.45 11.51
N ALA A 145 0.48 -2.61 11.34
CA ALA A 145 -0.87 -3.07 11.01
C ALA A 145 -0.90 -3.86 9.69
N GLY A 146 -0.28 -3.36 8.62
CA GLY A 146 -0.31 -3.99 7.31
C GLY A 146 0.47 -5.30 7.25
N THR A 147 1.66 -5.34 7.84
CA THR A 147 2.47 -6.58 7.93
C THR A 147 1.76 -7.60 8.82
N GLY A 148 1.28 -7.17 9.98
CA GLY A 148 0.55 -8.00 10.93
C GLY A 148 -0.73 -8.59 10.33
N SER A 149 -1.55 -7.80 9.65
CA SER A 149 -2.80 -8.28 9.04
C SER A 149 -2.55 -9.28 7.92
N THR A 150 -1.48 -9.11 7.15
CA THR A 150 -1.10 -10.06 6.10
C THR A 150 -0.67 -11.39 6.72
N LEU A 151 0.22 -11.36 7.71
CA LEU A 151 0.69 -12.56 8.40
C LEU A 151 -0.43 -13.26 9.18
N TRP A 152 -1.33 -12.48 9.78
CA TRP A 152 -2.50 -13.01 10.49
C TRP A 152 -3.45 -13.72 9.52
N GLY A 153 -3.72 -13.11 8.37
CA GLY A 153 -4.52 -13.71 7.31
C GLY A 153 -3.94 -15.04 6.86
N VAL A 154 -2.64 -15.08 6.54
CA VAL A 154 -1.93 -16.31 6.16
C VAL A 154 -1.99 -17.37 7.26
N GLY A 155 -1.81 -16.97 8.52
CA GLY A 155 -1.90 -17.88 9.66
C GLY A 155 -3.27 -18.53 9.83
N VAL A 156 -4.36 -17.84 9.49
CA VAL A 156 -5.73 -18.37 9.64
C VAL A 156 -6.14 -19.31 8.51
N VAL A 157 -5.65 -19.10 7.29
CA VAL A 157 -6.06 -19.92 6.12
C VAL A 157 -5.02 -20.94 5.67
N GLY A 158 -3.84 -20.94 6.28
CA GLY A 158 -2.74 -21.83 5.92
C GLY A 158 -1.95 -21.37 4.69
N SER A 159 -0.75 -21.93 4.54
CA SER A 159 0.23 -21.56 3.51
C SER A 159 -0.25 -21.79 2.08
N LEU A 160 -1.14 -22.76 1.86
CA LEU A 160 -1.74 -23.08 0.56
C LEU A 160 -2.53 -21.90 -0.04
N HIS A 161 -3.00 -20.98 0.79
CA HIS A 161 -3.88 -19.87 0.37
C HIS A 161 -3.20 -18.49 0.43
N ILE A 162 -1.87 -18.43 0.58
CA ILE A 162 -1.11 -17.16 0.67
C ILE A 162 -1.43 -16.20 -0.48
N GLY A 163 -1.48 -16.70 -1.72
CA GLY A 163 -1.79 -15.87 -2.89
C GLY A 163 -3.16 -15.19 -2.81
N ARG A 164 -4.15 -15.86 -2.20
CA ARG A 164 -5.50 -15.33 -2.01
C ARG A 164 -5.54 -14.24 -0.94
N VAL A 165 -4.77 -14.40 0.14
CA VAL A 165 -4.60 -13.38 1.19
C VAL A 165 -3.94 -12.13 0.62
N ILE A 166 -2.86 -12.30 -0.16
CA ILE A 166 -2.15 -11.19 -0.81
C ILE A 166 -3.09 -10.41 -1.75
N SER A 167 -3.89 -11.12 -2.55
CA SER A 167 -4.85 -10.50 -3.47
C SER A 167 -5.88 -9.64 -2.73
N TRP A 168 -6.52 -10.20 -1.70
CA TRP A 168 -7.51 -9.47 -0.88
C TRP A 168 -6.89 -8.30 -0.11
N ASN A 169 -5.68 -8.47 0.41
CA ASN A 169 -4.95 -7.39 1.08
C ASN A 169 -4.73 -6.20 0.14
N GLY A 170 -4.36 -6.47 -1.12
CA GLY A 170 -4.26 -5.43 -2.14
C GLY A 170 -5.60 -4.72 -2.41
N ILE A 171 -6.68 -5.47 -2.64
CA ILE A 171 -8.03 -4.89 -2.88
C ILE A 171 -8.43 -3.97 -1.74
N VAL A 172 -8.25 -4.44 -0.50
CA VAL A 172 -8.59 -3.70 0.71
C VAL A 172 -7.73 -2.44 0.88
N THR A 173 -6.41 -2.56 0.71
CA THR A 173 -5.46 -1.45 0.83
C THR A 173 -5.83 -0.28 -0.08
N TYR A 174 -6.04 -0.59 -1.35
CA TYR A 174 -6.34 0.43 -2.34
C TYR A 174 -7.78 0.93 -2.27
N GLY A 175 -8.74 0.05 -1.96
CA GLY A 175 -10.13 0.46 -1.71
C GLY A 175 -10.22 1.44 -0.54
N ALA A 176 -9.44 1.22 0.52
CA ALA A 176 -9.38 2.12 1.66
C ALA A 176 -8.77 3.48 1.29
N MET A 177 -7.65 3.52 0.56
CA MET A 177 -7.07 4.77 0.08
C MET A 177 -8.01 5.54 -0.86
N ALA A 178 -8.68 4.83 -1.75
CA ALA A 178 -9.61 5.42 -2.71
C ALA A 178 -10.82 6.06 -2.01
N MET A 179 -11.41 5.39 -1.02
CA MET A 179 -12.52 5.96 -0.25
C MET A 179 -12.06 7.00 0.78
N GLY A 180 -10.82 6.89 1.27
CA GLY A 180 -10.29 7.77 2.31
C GLY A 180 -10.21 9.23 1.88
N ALA A 181 -9.71 9.53 0.67
CA ALA A 181 -9.55 10.90 0.22
C ALA A 181 -10.89 11.69 0.15
N PRO A 182 -11.95 11.19 -0.52
CA PRO A 182 -13.27 11.87 -0.53
C PRO A 182 -13.88 12.00 0.87
N LEU A 183 -13.81 10.94 1.68
CA LEU A 183 -14.33 10.98 3.05
C LEU A 183 -13.57 12.00 3.91
N GLY A 184 -12.25 12.09 3.74
CA GLY A 184 -11.41 13.04 4.47
C GLY A 184 -11.78 14.49 4.16
N VAL A 185 -12.00 14.81 2.89
CA VAL A 185 -12.47 16.14 2.47
C VAL A 185 -13.85 16.44 3.06
N LEU A 186 -14.78 15.48 3.05
CA LEU A 186 -16.11 15.67 3.64
C LEU A 186 -16.04 15.93 5.15
N CYS A 187 -15.24 15.14 5.88
CA CYS A 187 -15.01 15.33 7.30
C CYS A 187 -14.40 16.70 7.61
N TYR A 188 -13.46 17.15 6.78
CA TYR A 188 -12.84 18.46 6.91
C TYR A 188 -13.81 19.60 6.59
N ALA A 189 -14.67 19.45 5.58
CA ALA A 189 -15.66 20.46 5.21
C ALA A 189 -16.68 20.74 6.33
N TRP A 190 -17.04 19.73 7.12
CA TRP A 190 -18.04 19.88 8.20
C TRP A 190 -17.43 20.16 9.57
N GLY A 191 -16.24 19.65 9.86
CA GLY A 191 -15.64 19.71 11.19
C GLY A 191 -14.21 20.22 11.23
N GLY A 192 -13.67 20.72 10.11
CA GLY A 192 -12.27 21.15 10.01
C GLY A 192 -11.28 20.04 10.32
N LEU A 193 -10.11 20.42 10.83
CA LEU A 193 -9.08 19.46 11.24
C LEU A 193 -9.55 18.59 12.42
N GLN A 194 -10.36 19.14 13.32
CA GLN A 194 -10.97 18.39 14.43
C GLN A 194 -11.85 17.24 13.94
N GLY A 195 -12.73 17.49 12.97
CA GLY A 195 -13.62 16.47 12.38
C GLY A 195 -12.83 15.34 11.71
N LEU A 196 -11.77 15.69 10.97
CA LEU A 196 -10.84 14.73 10.39
C LEU A 196 -10.15 13.88 11.48
N ALA A 197 -9.64 14.53 12.53
CA ALA A 197 -8.94 13.87 13.63
C ALA A 197 -9.85 12.87 14.37
N LEU A 198 -11.06 13.28 14.74
CA LEU A 198 -12.05 12.44 15.39
C LEU A 198 -12.47 11.25 14.52
N THR A 199 -12.57 11.45 13.20
CA THR A 199 -12.88 10.35 12.27
C THR A 199 -11.75 9.32 12.23
N VAL A 200 -10.49 9.77 12.14
CA VAL A 200 -9.31 8.89 12.19
C VAL A 200 -9.28 8.10 13.51
N MET A 201 -9.50 8.78 14.64
CA MET A 201 -9.55 8.14 15.96
C MET A 201 -10.70 7.14 16.07
N GLY A 202 -11.89 7.49 15.59
CA GLY A 202 -13.07 6.61 15.61
C GLY A 202 -12.88 5.34 14.79
N VAL A 203 -12.34 5.46 13.57
CA VAL A 203 -11.99 4.32 12.71
C VAL A 203 -10.96 3.41 13.39
N ALA A 204 -9.89 4.00 13.95
CA ALA A 204 -8.86 3.24 14.64
C ALA A 204 -9.38 2.54 15.89
N LEU A 205 -10.17 3.24 16.72
CA LEU A 205 -10.76 2.69 17.95
C LEU A 205 -11.71 1.53 17.64
N LEU A 206 -12.60 1.70 16.67
CA LEU A 206 -13.51 0.63 16.25
C LEU A 206 -12.72 -0.59 15.76
N ALA A 207 -11.66 -0.39 14.97
CA ALA A 207 -10.81 -1.47 14.51
C ALA A 207 -10.09 -2.19 15.66
N ILE A 208 -9.61 -1.47 16.68
CA ILE A 208 -9.01 -2.06 17.90
C ILE A 208 -10.03 -2.91 18.64
N LEU A 209 -11.23 -2.37 18.90
CA LEU A 209 -12.29 -3.07 19.62
C LEU A 209 -12.72 -4.36 18.89
N LEU A 210 -12.71 -4.35 17.56
CA LEU A 210 -13.01 -5.54 16.75
C LEU A 210 -11.84 -6.53 16.65
N ALA A 211 -10.60 -6.08 16.84
CA ALA A 211 -9.40 -6.92 16.79
C ALA A 211 -9.15 -7.68 18.10
N LEU A 212 -9.46 -7.09 19.25
CA LEU A 212 -9.19 -7.67 20.58
C LEU A 212 -9.87 -9.03 20.83
N PRO A 213 -11.13 -9.28 20.45
CA PRO A 213 -11.80 -10.56 20.69
C PRO A 213 -11.31 -11.69 19.77
N ARG A 214 -10.60 -11.39 18.70
CA ARG A 214 -10.24 -12.38 17.67
C ARG A 214 -9.15 -13.35 18.17
N PRO A 215 -9.21 -14.63 17.74
CA PRO A 215 -8.21 -15.62 18.14
C PRO A 215 -6.83 -15.28 17.58
N SER A 216 -5.79 -15.45 18.41
CA SER A 216 -4.40 -15.30 17.98
C SER A 216 -3.94 -16.54 17.22
N VAL A 217 -3.09 -16.35 16.21
CA VAL A 217 -2.40 -17.45 15.52
C VAL A 217 -0.94 -17.49 15.96
N LYS A 218 -0.39 -18.70 16.13
CA LYS A 218 1.04 -18.88 16.40
C LYS A 218 1.86 -18.41 15.20
N ALA A 219 2.90 -17.61 15.46
CA ALA A 219 3.83 -17.20 14.44
C ALA A 219 4.55 -18.42 13.86
N ASN A 220 4.57 -18.55 12.54
CA ASN A 220 5.28 -19.64 11.88
C ASN A 220 6.75 -19.25 11.68
N LYS A 221 7.67 -19.94 12.34
CA LYS A 221 9.11 -19.69 12.26
C LYS A 221 9.69 -20.27 10.97
N GLY A 222 9.41 -19.66 9.82
CA GLY A 222 10.15 -19.95 8.60
C GLY A 222 11.58 -19.41 8.69
N LYS A 223 12.57 -20.06 8.08
CA LYS A 223 13.90 -19.47 7.84
C LYS A 223 13.81 -18.63 6.55
N PRO A 224 13.73 -17.29 6.61
CA PRO A 224 13.65 -16.47 5.41
C PRO A 224 15.00 -16.40 4.68
N LEU A 225 14.97 -16.20 3.36
CA LEU A 225 16.16 -15.77 2.61
C LEU A 225 16.70 -14.43 3.16
N PRO A 226 18.02 -14.20 3.09
CA PRO A 226 18.59 -12.89 3.39
C PRO A 226 18.05 -11.81 2.45
N PHE A 227 17.66 -10.66 3.00
CA PHE A 227 17.05 -9.52 2.29
C PHE A 227 17.79 -9.12 1.00
N ARG A 228 19.13 -9.16 1.01
CA ARG A 228 19.98 -8.84 -0.16
C ARG A 228 19.70 -9.74 -1.38
N ALA A 229 19.49 -11.03 -1.15
CA ALA A 229 19.22 -11.99 -2.22
C ALA A 229 17.83 -11.75 -2.86
N VAL A 230 16.86 -11.32 -2.05
CA VAL A 230 15.52 -10.95 -2.52
C VAL A 230 15.56 -9.63 -3.28
N LEU A 231 16.26 -8.62 -2.74
CA LEU A 231 16.41 -7.31 -3.37
C LEU A 231 17.03 -7.42 -4.76
N GLY A 232 18.11 -8.19 -4.91
CA GLY A 232 18.79 -8.37 -6.21
C GLY A 232 17.91 -8.96 -7.31
N ARG A 233 16.86 -9.71 -6.96
CA ARG A 233 15.92 -10.31 -7.93
C ARG A 233 14.72 -9.42 -8.25
N VAL A 234 14.38 -8.49 -7.37
CA VAL A 234 13.13 -7.73 -7.42
C VAL A 234 13.35 -6.24 -7.73
N TRP A 235 14.57 -5.72 -7.56
CA TRP A 235 14.84 -4.28 -7.62
C TRP A 235 14.43 -3.58 -8.92
N LEU A 236 14.55 -4.22 -10.09
CA LEU A 236 14.16 -3.61 -11.37
C LEU A 236 12.64 -3.39 -11.45
N TYR A 237 11.86 -4.36 -10.97
CA TYR A 237 10.40 -4.24 -10.90
C TYR A 237 9.99 -3.24 -9.82
N GLY A 238 10.68 -3.24 -8.68
CA GLY A 238 10.51 -2.24 -7.62
C GLY A 238 10.81 -0.82 -8.12
N MET A 239 11.88 -0.63 -8.88
CA MET A 239 12.24 0.67 -9.45
C MET A 239 11.19 1.17 -10.46
N ALA A 240 10.68 0.29 -11.33
CA ALA A 240 9.58 0.65 -12.22
C ALA A 240 8.33 1.08 -11.43
N LEU A 241 8.01 0.38 -10.34
CA LEU A 241 6.95 0.77 -9.42
C LEU A 241 7.22 2.12 -8.73
N ALA A 242 8.46 2.36 -8.26
CA ALA A 242 8.84 3.63 -7.64
C ALA A 242 8.62 4.80 -8.61
N LEU A 243 9.12 4.68 -9.83
CA LEU A 243 9.01 5.72 -10.85
C LEU A 243 7.54 6.02 -11.19
N ALA A 244 6.69 5.00 -11.29
CA ALA A 244 5.25 5.16 -11.51
C ALA A 244 4.55 5.78 -10.31
N SER A 245 4.91 5.37 -9.09
CA SER A 245 4.29 5.88 -7.86
C SER A 245 4.50 7.38 -7.65
N ALA A 246 5.48 8.00 -8.31
CA ALA A 246 5.66 9.44 -8.30
C ALA A 246 4.44 10.17 -8.89
N GLY A 247 3.82 9.63 -9.95
CA GLY A 247 2.60 10.15 -10.56
C GLY A 247 1.43 10.20 -9.58
N PHE A 248 1.17 9.08 -8.91
CA PHE A 248 0.21 9.03 -7.81
C PHE A 248 0.57 10.01 -6.69
N GLY A 249 1.84 10.08 -6.28
CA GLY A 249 2.29 10.95 -5.20
C GLY A 249 2.03 12.43 -5.47
N VAL A 250 2.31 12.92 -6.69
CA VAL A 250 2.06 14.33 -7.04
C VAL A 250 0.57 14.66 -7.13
N ILE A 251 -0.26 13.75 -7.65
CA ILE A 251 -1.71 13.96 -7.69
C ILE A 251 -2.27 13.97 -6.27
N ALA A 252 -1.95 12.97 -5.46
CA ALA A 252 -2.48 12.82 -4.11
C ALA A 252 -2.12 14.00 -3.20
N THR A 253 -0.91 14.55 -3.37
CA THR A 253 -0.37 15.60 -2.48
C THR A 253 -0.70 17.01 -2.96
N PHE A 254 -0.69 17.26 -4.27
CA PHE A 254 -0.63 18.63 -4.79
C PHE A 254 -1.81 19.03 -5.70
N ILE A 255 -2.73 18.12 -6.02
CA ILE A 255 -3.85 18.47 -6.91
C ILE A 255 -4.76 19.55 -6.32
N THR A 256 -4.93 19.59 -5.00
CA THR A 256 -5.68 20.65 -4.33
C THR A 256 -4.98 22.00 -4.49
N LEU A 257 -3.67 22.07 -4.25
CA LEU A 257 -2.86 23.27 -4.49
C LEU A 257 -2.85 23.69 -5.97
N PHE A 258 -2.93 22.74 -6.91
CA PHE A 258 -3.00 23.05 -8.34
C PHE A 258 -4.31 23.74 -8.74
N TYR A 259 -5.43 23.28 -8.17
CA TYR A 259 -6.72 23.92 -8.37
C TYR A 259 -6.76 25.31 -7.73
N ASP A 260 -6.24 25.43 -6.51
CA ASP A 260 -6.19 26.70 -5.79
C ASP A 260 -5.31 27.74 -6.52
N ALA A 261 -4.11 27.36 -6.94
CA ALA A 261 -3.21 28.22 -7.72
C ALA A 261 -3.79 28.65 -9.08
N LYS A 262 -4.78 27.94 -9.60
CA LYS A 262 -5.51 28.28 -10.83
C LYS A 262 -6.83 29.01 -10.58
N GLY A 263 -7.22 29.21 -9.32
CA GLY A 263 -8.52 29.78 -8.94
C GLY A 263 -9.69 28.89 -9.34
N TRP A 264 -9.51 27.57 -9.32
CA TRP A 264 -10.52 26.60 -9.76
C TRP A 264 -11.15 25.85 -8.58
N ASP A 265 -12.46 25.70 -8.63
CA ASP A 265 -13.19 24.84 -7.70
C ASP A 265 -13.18 23.36 -8.12
N GLY A 266 -13.41 22.49 -7.14
CA GLY A 266 -13.70 21.07 -7.40
C GLY A 266 -12.49 20.13 -7.37
N ALA A 267 -11.41 20.49 -6.68
CA ALA A 267 -10.27 19.59 -6.43
C ALA A 267 -10.70 18.27 -5.75
N ALA A 268 -11.63 18.36 -4.80
CA ALA A 268 -12.21 17.21 -4.11
C ALA A 268 -12.89 16.23 -5.09
N PHE A 269 -13.59 16.76 -6.08
CA PHE A 269 -14.22 15.97 -7.13
C PHE A 269 -13.17 15.32 -8.04
N ALA A 270 -12.08 16.02 -8.37
CA ALA A 270 -10.97 15.43 -9.12
C ALA A 270 -10.33 14.25 -8.37
N LEU A 271 -10.07 14.37 -7.06
CA LEU A 271 -9.60 13.26 -6.23
C LEU A 271 -10.60 12.10 -6.15
N THR A 272 -11.89 12.41 -6.13
CA THR A 272 -12.93 11.38 -6.20
C THR A 272 -12.88 10.63 -7.54
N LEU A 273 -12.73 11.36 -8.65
CA LEU A 273 -12.55 10.75 -9.97
C LEU A 273 -11.30 9.87 -10.03
N PHE A 274 -10.17 10.32 -9.46
CA PHE A 274 -8.96 9.50 -9.34
C PHE A 274 -9.29 8.17 -8.64
N SER A 275 -9.90 8.25 -7.45
CA SER A 275 -10.23 7.10 -6.62
C SER A 275 -11.20 6.13 -7.28
N VAL A 276 -12.29 6.65 -7.86
CA VAL A 276 -13.30 5.84 -8.56
C VAL A 276 -12.69 5.18 -9.80
N ALA A 277 -11.88 5.91 -10.56
CA ALA A 277 -11.19 5.36 -11.72
C ALA A 277 -10.16 4.30 -11.33
N PHE A 278 -9.42 4.53 -10.25
CA PHE A 278 -8.45 3.59 -9.69
C PHE A 278 -9.13 2.28 -9.28
N VAL A 279 -10.20 2.34 -8.48
CA VAL A 279 -10.93 1.14 -8.04
C VAL A 279 -11.70 0.50 -9.19
N GLY A 280 -12.37 1.31 -10.02
CA GLY A 280 -13.16 0.87 -11.16
C GLY A 280 -12.32 0.07 -12.15
N THR A 281 -11.13 0.56 -12.52
CA THR A 281 -10.21 -0.16 -13.41
C THR A 281 -9.83 -1.52 -12.83
N ARG A 282 -9.61 -1.60 -11.51
CA ARG A 282 -9.26 -2.86 -10.85
C ARG A 282 -10.41 -3.87 -10.86
N LEU A 283 -11.65 -3.41 -10.76
CA LEU A 283 -12.85 -4.24 -10.78
C LEU A 283 -13.28 -4.63 -12.21
N LEU A 284 -13.04 -3.77 -13.20
CA LEU A 284 -13.37 -4.02 -14.61
C LEU A 284 -12.36 -4.96 -15.28
N PHE A 285 -11.09 -4.93 -14.87
CA PHE A 285 -10.02 -5.73 -15.48
C PHE A 285 -9.37 -6.77 -14.53
N PRO A 286 -10.13 -7.59 -13.78
CA PRO A 286 -9.57 -8.52 -12.80
C PRO A 286 -8.69 -9.60 -13.44
N ASN A 287 -8.98 -9.98 -14.69
CA ASN A 287 -8.23 -10.98 -15.46
C ASN A 287 -7.24 -10.38 -16.46
N GLY A 288 -7.06 -9.05 -16.49
CA GLY A 288 -6.15 -8.39 -17.44
C GLY A 288 -4.72 -8.91 -17.31
N ILE A 289 -4.23 -9.06 -16.08
CA ILE A 289 -2.88 -9.56 -15.78
C ILE A 289 -2.70 -11.02 -16.23
N ASN A 290 -3.73 -11.86 -16.06
CA ASN A 290 -3.67 -13.27 -16.44
C ASN A 290 -3.71 -13.46 -17.96
N ARG A 291 -4.46 -12.63 -18.69
CA ARG A 291 -4.61 -12.72 -20.16
C ARG A 291 -3.44 -12.10 -20.91
N LEU A 292 -3.03 -10.90 -20.52
CA LEU A 292 -2.01 -10.11 -21.25
C LEU A 292 -0.61 -10.28 -20.67
N GLY A 293 -0.47 -10.79 -19.44
CA GLY A 293 0.79 -10.87 -18.71
C GLY A 293 1.14 -9.57 -17.98
N GLY A 294 1.83 -9.70 -16.85
CA GLY A 294 2.11 -8.56 -15.94
C GLY A 294 2.87 -7.40 -16.59
N LEU A 295 3.93 -7.67 -17.36
CA LEU A 295 4.70 -6.60 -18.00
C LEU A 295 3.90 -5.85 -19.07
N ASN A 296 3.03 -6.52 -19.82
CA ASN A 296 2.21 -5.87 -20.85
C ASN A 296 1.14 -4.97 -20.23
N VAL A 297 0.46 -5.46 -19.20
CA VAL A 297 -0.51 -4.64 -18.46
C VAL A 297 0.18 -3.41 -17.85
N ALA A 298 1.35 -3.58 -17.24
CA ALA A 298 2.11 -2.47 -16.69
C ALA A 298 2.46 -1.41 -17.75
N MET A 299 2.91 -1.81 -18.95
CA MET A 299 3.21 -0.86 -20.03
C MET A 299 1.97 -0.09 -20.52
N ILE A 300 0.82 -0.75 -20.66
CA ILE A 300 -0.44 -0.08 -21.03
C ILE A 300 -0.82 0.95 -19.95
N CYS A 301 -0.77 0.52 -18.70
CA CYS A 301 -1.01 1.37 -17.53
C CYS A 301 -0.11 2.61 -17.49
N PHE A 302 1.20 2.46 -17.73
CA PHE A 302 2.10 3.60 -17.82
C PHE A 302 1.74 4.54 -18.97
N GLY A 303 1.36 4.02 -20.13
CA GLY A 303 0.90 4.86 -21.24
C GLY A 303 -0.30 5.73 -20.86
N VAL A 304 -1.30 5.13 -20.21
CA VAL A 304 -2.50 5.84 -19.74
C VAL A 304 -2.14 6.86 -18.64
N GLU A 305 -1.26 6.48 -17.71
CA GLU A 305 -0.80 7.35 -16.62
C GLU A 305 -0.04 8.57 -17.14
N ILE A 306 0.86 8.38 -18.12
CA ILE A 306 1.60 9.47 -18.78
C ILE A 306 0.64 10.45 -19.44
N ILE A 307 -0.33 9.96 -20.21
CA ILE A 307 -1.33 10.82 -20.86
C ILE A 307 -2.11 11.62 -19.81
N GLY A 308 -2.52 10.95 -18.71
CA GLY A 308 -3.19 11.61 -17.59
C GLY A 308 -2.38 12.74 -16.98
N LEU A 309 -1.12 12.48 -16.63
CA LEU A 309 -0.22 13.47 -16.02
C LEU A 309 0.11 14.63 -16.96
N LEU A 310 0.31 14.36 -18.26
CA LEU A 310 0.52 15.42 -19.26
C LEU A 310 -0.72 16.31 -19.35
N LEU A 311 -1.92 15.73 -19.37
CA LEU A 311 -3.17 16.49 -19.45
C LEU A 311 -3.40 17.37 -18.21
N VAL A 312 -3.01 16.90 -17.01
CA VAL A 312 -3.02 17.73 -15.79
C VAL A 312 -1.98 18.85 -15.90
N GLY A 313 -0.74 18.51 -16.27
CA GLY A 313 0.37 19.47 -16.39
C GLY A 313 0.13 20.57 -17.42
N THR A 314 -0.66 20.31 -18.47
CA THR A 314 -1.02 21.30 -19.49
C THR A 314 -2.46 21.80 -19.36
N ALA A 315 -3.12 21.56 -18.22
CA ALA A 315 -4.53 21.94 -18.06
C ALA A 315 -4.69 23.46 -18.10
N ALA A 316 -5.49 23.93 -19.06
CA ALA A 316 -5.94 25.32 -19.16
C ALA A 316 -7.36 25.52 -18.60
N MET A 317 -8.10 24.42 -18.41
CA MET A 317 -9.46 24.42 -17.87
C MET A 317 -9.65 23.31 -16.83
N PRO A 318 -10.56 23.48 -15.85
CA PRO A 318 -10.79 22.51 -14.77
C PRO A 318 -11.17 21.10 -15.27
N TRP A 319 -11.89 21.00 -16.39
CA TRP A 319 -12.31 19.71 -16.93
C TRP A 319 -11.12 18.91 -17.50
N MET A 320 -10.09 19.58 -18.05
CA MET A 320 -8.87 18.92 -18.54
C MET A 320 -8.14 18.26 -17.38
N ALA A 321 -7.99 18.98 -16.26
CA ALA A 321 -7.40 18.44 -15.04
C ALA A 321 -8.22 17.26 -14.48
N LYS A 322 -9.56 17.34 -14.48
CA LYS A 322 -10.43 16.22 -14.06
C LYS A 322 -10.21 14.97 -14.90
N ILE A 323 -10.16 15.10 -16.23
CA ILE A 323 -9.89 13.97 -17.14
C ILE A 323 -8.48 13.44 -16.92
N GLY A 324 -7.48 14.32 -16.75
CA GLY A 324 -6.09 13.91 -16.53
C GLY A 324 -5.92 13.13 -15.23
N VAL A 325 -6.55 13.60 -14.16
CA VAL A 325 -6.58 12.92 -12.86
C VAL A 325 -7.29 11.56 -12.95
N LEU A 326 -8.42 11.49 -13.67
CA LEU A 326 -9.15 10.23 -13.94
C LEU A 326 -8.26 9.22 -14.67
N LEU A 327 -7.60 9.64 -15.77
CA LEU A 327 -6.69 8.78 -16.53
C LEU A 327 -5.49 8.33 -15.70
N THR A 328 -4.92 9.23 -14.89
CA THR A 328 -3.82 8.88 -13.97
C THR A 328 -4.25 7.79 -12.98
N GLY A 329 -5.48 7.90 -12.44
CA GLY A 329 -6.06 6.87 -11.57
C GLY A 329 -6.26 5.52 -12.27
N MET A 330 -6.76 5.52 -13.51
CA MET A 330 -6.88 4.29 -14.33
C MET A 330 -5.51 3.66 -14.62
N GLY A 331 -4.55 4.49 -15.01
CA GLY A 331 -3.19 4.07 -15.33
C GLY A 331 -2.50 3.43 -14.14
N PHE A 332 -2.47 4.09 -12.98
CA PHE A 332 -1.76 3.60 -11.80
C PHE A 332 -2.40 2.33 -11.17
N SER A 333 -3.70 2.11 -11.37
CA SER A 333 -4.51 1.04 -10.73
C SER A 333 -3.90 -0.36 -10.75
N LEU A 334 -3.44 -0.80 -11.93
CA LEU A 334 -2.95 -2.16 -12.14
C LEU A 334 -1.42 -2.26 -12.13
N VAL A 335 -0.69 -1.14 -12.06
CA VAL A 335 0.79 -1.13 -12.04
C VAL A 335 1.31 -2.01 -10.91
N PHE A 336 0.82 -1.77 -9.69
CA PHE A 336 1.27 -2.49 -8.51
C PHE A 336 1.09 -4.02 -8.63
N PRO A 337 -0.12 -4.56 -8.90
CA PRO A 337 -0.30 -6.01 -9.04
C PRO A 337 0.36 -6.58 -10.29
N ALA A 338 0.42 -5.84 -11.40
CA ALA A 338 0.98 -6.32 -12.66
C ALA A 338 2.49 -6.58 -12.57
N LEU A 339 3.25 -5.61 -12.04
CA LEU A 339 4.68 -5.79 -11.75
C LEU A 339 4.90 -6.73 -10.55
N GLY A 340 4.03 -6.68 -9.54
CA GLY A 340 4.12 -7.51 -8.34
C GLY A 340 4.07 -9.02 -8.66
N VAL A 341 3.20 -9.46 -9.57
CA VAL A 341 3.13 -10.88 -9.98
C VAL A 341 4.43 -11.35 -10.62
N VAL A 342 5.07 -10.51 -11.44
CA VAL A 342 6.35 -10.85 -12.09
C VAL A 342 7.50 -10.85 -11.08
N ALA A 343 7.53 -9.87 -10.18
CA ALA A 343 8.49 -9.78 -9.08
C ALA A 343 8.42 -11.00 -8.15
N VAL A 344 7.22 -11.41 -7.77
CA VAL A 344 7.00 -12.55 -6.87
C VAL A 344 7.37 -13.88 -7.54
N LYS A 345 7.15 -14.01 -8.84
CA LYS A 345 7.57 -15.20 -9.61
C LYS A 345 9.08 -15.29 -9.83
N ALA A 346 9.83 -14.20 -9.62
CA ALA A 346 11.30 -14.19 -9.72
C ALA A 346 12.00 -14.85 -8.51
N VAL A 347 11.26 -15.19 -7.45
CA VAL A 347 11.79 -15.84 -6.24
C VAL A 347 11.11 -17.19 -5.97
N PRO A 348 11.76 -18.11 -5.23
CA PRO A 348 11.15 -19.38 -4.83
C PRO A 348 9.86 -19.18 -4.00
N PRO A 349 8.88 -20.10 -4.06
CA PRO A 349 7.59 -20.00 -3.37
C PRO A 349 7.68 -19.63 -1.88
N GLN A 350 8.70 -20.14 -1.19
CA GLN A 350 8.92 -19.91 0.24
C GLN A 350 9.28 -18.45 0.58
N ASN A 351 9.73 -17.66 -0.41
CA ASN A 351 10.21 -16.29 -0.21
C ASN A 351 9.34 -15.23 -0.90
N GLN A 352 8.19 -15.62 -1.43
CA GLN A 352 7.27 -14.74 -2.16
C GLN A 352 6.76 -13.57 -1.29
N GLY A 353 6.51 -13.82 -0.01
CA GLY A 353 6.13 -12.77 0.94
C GLY A 353 7.24 -11.72 1.13
N ALA A 354 8.49 -12.16 1.25
CA ALA A 354 9.64 -11.26 1.38
C ALA A 354 9.89 -10.47 0.08
N ALA A 355 9.68 -11.08 -1.08
CA ALA A 355 9.75 -10.38 -2.36
C ALA A 355 8.69 -9.29 -2.49
N LEU A 356 7.44 -9.58 -2.11
CA LEU A 356 6.37 -8.58 -2.10
C LEU A 356 6.65 -7.43 -1.11
N ALA A 357 7.17 -7.75 0.08
CA ALA A 357 7.56 -6.73 1.06
C ALA A 357 8.72 -5.85 0.55
N THR A 358 9.72 -6.45 -0.08
CA THR A 358 10.87 -5.72 -0.67
C THR A 358 10.45 -4.88 -1.87
N TYR A 359 9.53 -5.40 -2.69
CA TYR A 359 8.95 -4.68 -3.82
C TYR A 359 8.18 -3.43 -3.38
N THR A 360 7.38 -3.55 -2.33
CA THR A 360 6.56 -2.44 -1.81
C THR A 360 7.37 -1.33 -1.12
N VAL A 361 8.59 -1.63 -0.64
CA VAL A 361 9.53 -0.61 -0.12
C VAL A 361 9.85 0.46 -1.17
N PHE A 362 9.93 0.09 -2.45
CA PHE A 362 10.19 1.05 -3.52
C PHE A 362 9.06 2.07 -3.73
N MET A 363 7.80 1.65 -3.56
CA MET A 363 6.65 2.56 -3.60
C MET A 363 6.71 3.56 -2.44
N ASP A 364 6.95 3.08 -1.22
CA ASP A 364 7.07 3.96 -0.04
C ASP A 364 8.24 4.94 -0.18
N MET A 365 9.38 4.46 -0.67
CA MET A 365 10.54 5.31 -0.95
C MET A 365 10.19 6.40 -1.98
N SER A 366 9.49 6.04 -3.05
CA SER A 366 9.03 7.01 -4.04
C SER A 366 8.10 8.05 -3.43
N LEU A 367 7.08 7.62 -2.68
CA LEU A 367 6.12 8.54 -2.06
C LEU A 367 6.75 9.43 -0.99
N GLY A 368 7.72 8.92 -0.24
CA GLY A 368 8.50 9.69 0.74
C GLY A 368 9.43 10.71 0.08
N VAL A 369 10.01 10.40 -1.08
CA VAL A 369 10.91 11.33 -1.78
C VAL A 369 10.14 12.35 -2.62
N THR A 370 9.05 11.92 -3.26
CA THR A 370 8.27 12.74 -4.20
C THR A 370 7.68 13.98 -3.54
N GLY A 371 7.17 13.89 -2.31
CA GLY A 371 6.54 15.04 -1.64
C GLY A 371 7.47 16.26 -1.49
N PRO A 372 8.56 16.18 -0.71
CA PRO A 372 9.49 17.28 -0.53
C PRO A 372 10.11 17.75 -1.85
N LEU A 373 10.50 16.82 -2.73
CA LEU A 373 11.12 17.19 -4.01
C LEU A 373 10.14 17.93 -4.91
N ALA A 374 8.91 17.45 -5.07
CA ALA A 374 7.90 18.13 -5.86
C ALA A 374 7.48 19.46 -5.23
N GLY A 375 7.35 19.53 -3.89
CA GLY A 375 7.07 20.77 -3.18
C GLY A 375 8.18 21.82 -3.34
N LEU A 376 9.44 21.37 -3.36
CA LEU A 376 10.58 22.24 -3.68
C LEU A 376 10.47 22.71 -5.14
N VAL A 377 10.36 21.80 -6.12
CA VAL A 377 10.26 22.16 -7.54
C VAL A 377 9.09 23.13 -7.81
N MET A 378 7.95 22.91 -7.17
CA MET A 378 6.77 23.77 -7.27
C MET A 378 7.08 25.22 -6.88
N THR A 379 7.92 25.42 -5.86
CA THR A 379 8.26 26.76 -5.35
C THR A 379 9.04 27.59 -6.37
N TRP A 380 9.80 26.95 -7.28
CA TRP A 380 10.70 27.63 -8.22
C TRP A 380 10.16 27.64 -9.66
N ALA A 381 9.52 26.54 -10.07
CA ALA A 381 9.11 26.30 -11.45
C ALA A 381 7.58 26.31 -11.64
N GLY A 382 6.82 26.47 -10.55
CA GLY A 382 5.36 26.48 -10.55
C GLY A 382 4.73 25.09 -10.48
N VAL A 383 3.44 25.08 -10.17
CA VAL A 383 2.65 23.85 -9.95
C VAL A 383 2.54 22.92 -11.17
N PRO A 384 2.38 23.40 -12.43
CA PRO A 384 2.24 22.49 -13.57
C PRO A 384 3.45 21.58 -13.82
N VAL A 385 4.66 22.04 -13.47
CA VAL A 385 5.93 21.38 -13.79
C VAL A 385 6.08 20.05 -13.05
N ILE A 386 5.51 19.90 -11.84
CA ILE A 386 5.63 18.65 -11.08
C ILE A 386 4.90 17.49 -11.78
N TYR A 387 3.79 17.78 -12.47
CA TYR A 387 3.03 16.77 -13.21
C TYR A 387 3.76 16.34 -14.48
N LEU A 388 4.40 17.29 -15.17
CA LEU A 388 5.23 17.00 -16.35
C LEU A 388 6.49 16.21 -15.96
N ALA A 389 7.15 16.57 -14.85
CA ALA A 389 8.28 15.83 -14.32
C ALA A 389 7.88 14.41 -13.92
N ALA A 390 6.73 14.24 -13.25
CA ALA A 390 6.19 12.92 -12.93
C ALA A 390 5.89 12.12 -14.20
N ALA A 391 5.31 12.71 -15.25
CA ALA A 391 5.10 12.04 -16.53
C ALA A 391 6.43 11.54 -17.14
N GLY A 392 7.51 12.33 -17.02
CA GLY A 392 8.86 11.91 -17.40
C GLY A 392 9.36 10.70 -16.60
N LEU A 393 9.15 10.67 -15.28
CA LEU A 393 9.48 9.52 -14.43
C LEU A 393 8.69 8.27 -14.84
N VAL A 394 7.38 8.40 -15.09
CA VAL A 394 6.55 7.28 -15.56
C VAL A 394 7.00 6.81 -16.97
N ALA A 395 7.43 7.71 -17.85
CA ALA A 395 8.02 7.34 -19.14
C ALA A 395 9.33 6.56 -18.97
N MET A 396 10.16 6.90 -17.98
CA MET A 396 11.34 6.09 -17.62
C MET A 396 10.92 4.69 -17.11
N ALA A 397 9.83 4.59 -16.33
CA ALA A 397 9.29 3.31 -15.88
C ALA A 397 8.83 2.44 -17.06
N LEU A 398 8.17 3.06 -18.04
CA LEU A 398 7.75 2.41 -19.29
C LEU A 398 8.97 1.89 -20.07
N LEU A 399 10.00 2.72 -20.26
CA LEU A 399 11.24 2.31 -20.93
C LEU A 399 11.94 1.16 -20.21
N LEU A 400 12.03 1.23 -18.88
CA LEU A 400 12.62 0.19 -18.04
C LEU A 400 11.87 -1.14 -18.20
N THR A 401 10.54 -1.09 -18.16
CA THR A 401 9.66 -2.27 -18.29
C THR A 401 9.73 -2.86 -19.69
N TRP A 402 9.83 -2.01 -20.72
CA TRP A 402 10.04 -2.46 -22.09
C TRP A 402 11.40 -3.16 -22.26
N ARG A 403 12.47 -2.64 -21.65
CA ARG A 403 13.79 -3.31 -21.63
C ARG A 403 13.73 -4.65 -20.90
N LEU A 404 12.99 -4.74 -19.79
CA LEU A 404 12.77 -6.00 -19.07
C LEU A 404 12.06 -7.05 -19.93
N LYS A 405 11.04 -6.64 -20.69
CA LYS A 405 10.33 -7.53 -21.61
C LYS A 405 11.23 -8.08 -22.72
N LYS A 406 12.22 -7.30 -23.16
CA LYS A 406 13.17 -7.71 -24.21
C LYS A 406 14.32 -8.57 -23.71
N ARG A 407 14.58 -8.63 -22.40
CA ARG A 407 15.63 -9.50 -21.87
C ARG A 407 15.17 -10.96 -21.93
N PRO A 408 15.98 -11.89 -22.47
CA PRO A 408 15.69 -13.31 -22.36
C PRO A 408 15.63 -13.70 -20.87
N PRO A 409 14.74 -14.61 -20.45
CA PRO A 409 14.72 -15.09 -19.08
C PRO A 409 16.09 -15.68 -18.77
N SER A 410 16.85 -15.00 -17.90
CA SER A 410 18.14 -15.49 -17.41
C SER A 410 17.87 -16.86 -16.79
N ALA A 411 18.38 -17.91 -17.45
CA ALA A 411 18.35 -19.27 -16.94
C ALA A 411 18.85 -19.24 -15.50
N LEU A 412 18.07 -19.83 -14.59
CA LEU A 412 18.55 -20.11 -13.24
C LEU A 412 19.87 -20.86 -13.39
N PRO A 413 20.98 -20.45 -12.73
CA PRO A 413 22.18 -21.27 -12.72
C PRO A 413 21.78 -22.64 -12.19
N GLU A 414 21.90 -23.63 -13.08
CA GLU A 414 21.68 -25.03 -12.80
C GLU A 414 22.46 -25.37 -11.54
N ALA A 415 21.77 -25.90 -10.53
CA ALA A 415 22.42 -26.34 -9.31
C ALA A 415 23.54 -27.30 -9.73
N ALA A 416 24.79 -26.92 -9.45
CA ALA A 416 25.94 -27.75 -9.74
C ALA A 416 25.67 -29.16 -9.18
N PRO A 417 25.84 -30.23 -9.97
CA PRO A 417 25.64 -31.58 -9.48
C PRO A 417 26.60 -31.79 -8.31
N SER A 418 26.05 -32.13 -7.15
CA SER A 418 26.81 -32.58 -6.00
C SER A 418 27.66 -33.77 -6.42
N SER A 419 28.97 -33.53 -6.54
CA SER A 419 30.00 -34.58 -6.65
C SER A 419 30.46 -34.96 -5.26
#